data_AF-A0A9W7D3T8-F1
#
_entry.id   AF-A0A9W7D3T8-F1
#
_cell.length_a   1.000
_cell.length_b   1.000
_cell.length_c   1.000
_cell.angle_alpha   90.00
_cell.angle_beta   90.00
_cell.angle_gamma   90.00
#
_symmetry.space_group_name_H-M   'P 1'
#
loop_
_entity.id
_entity.type
_entity.pdbx_description
1 polymer ?
#
loop_
_entity_poly.entity_id
_entity_poly.type
_entity_poly.pdbx_seq_one_letter_code
_entity_poly.pdbx_strand_id
1 'polypeptide(L)' 'MTSIKNEDIIATLQHLNMIKYLGGQYVYVVPNQIVDAHLTKLTKKGPQVVPEKLHWAPLHLDIKRDKWSLKAMTADKED' A
#
# COMPACT_ATOMS: atom_id res chain seq x y z
N MET A 1 2.64 -7.90 6.20
CA MET A 1 2.45 -7.44 4.80
C MET A 1 2.64 -5.91 4.77
N THR A 2 3.15 -5.33 3.69
CA THR A 2 3.90 -4.04 3.68
C THR A 2 3.08 -2.75 3.50
N SER A 3 1.75 -2.83 3.33
CA SER A 3 0.87 -1.69 3.00
C SER A 3 1.19 -0.94 1.69
N ILE A 4 2.00 -1.55 0.80
CA ILE A 4 2.31 -1.02 -0.54
C ILE A 4 1.12 -1.31 -1.47
N LYS A 5 0.76 -0.36 -2.35
CA LYS A 5 -0.32 -0.55 -3.32
C LYS A 5 0.06 -1.62 -4.34
N ASN A 6 -0.94 -2.34 -4.86
CA ASN A 6 -0.72 -3.40 -5.85
C ASN A 6 -0.01 -2.89 -7.12
N GLU A 7 -0.35 -1.69 -7.57
CA GLU A 7 0.28 -1.04 -8.73
C GLU A 7 1.78 -0.84 -8.51
N ASP A 8 2.17 -0.36 -7.33
CA ASP A 8 3.57 -0.15 -6.95
C ASP A 8 4.31 -1.50 -6.82
N ILE A 9 3.65 -2.54 -6.30
CA ILE A 9 4.21 -3.90 -6.23
C ILE A 9 4.51 -4.42 -7.64
N ILE A 10 3.54 -4.31 -8.56
CA ILE A 10 3.69 -4.77 -9.95
C ILE A 10 4.81 -3.99 -10.64
N ALA A 11 4.79 -2.66 -10.57
CA ALA A 11 5.80 -1.82 -11.21
C ALA A 11 7.21 -2.11 -10.67
N THR A 12 7.36 -2.25 -9.35
CA THR A 12 8.65 -2.57 -8.72
C THR A 12 9.14 -3.95 -9.13
N LEU A 13 8.29 -4.97 -9.11
CA LEU A 13 8.71 -6.33 -9.46
C LEU A 13 8.97 -6.49 -10.97
N GLN A 14 8.29 -5.72 -11.83
CA GLN A 14 8.61 -5.65 -13.25
C GLN A 14 9.99 -5.04 -13.46
N HIS A 15 10.31 -3.94 -12.76
CA HIS A 15 11.63 -3.32 -12.81
C HIS A 15 12.74 -4.27 -12.34
N LEU A 16 12.46 -5.09 -11.32
CA LEU A 16 13.39 -6.11 -10.81
C LEU A 16 13.39 -7.41 -11.64
N ASN A 17 12.59 -7.49 -12.71
CA ASN A 17 12.40 -8.69 -13.52
C ASN A 17 12.00 -9.94 -12.70
N MET A 18 11.20 -9.72 -11.65
CA MET A 18 10.77 -10.73 -10.67
C MET A 18 9.30 -11.16 -10.84
N ILE A 19 8.62 -10.71 -11.90
CA ILE A 19 7.21 -10.98 -12.15
C ILE A 19 6.95 -11.13 -13.65
N LYS A 20 6.01 -11.99 -14.02
CA LYS A 20 5.55 -12.18 -15.40
C LYS A 20 4.04 -12.12 -15.48
N TYR A 21 3.52 -11.67 -16.61
CA TYR A 21 2.09 -11.71 -16.88
C TYR A 21 1.76 -12.91 -17.77
N LEU A 22 0.94 -13.83 -17.27
CA LEU A 22 0.57 -15.07 -17.95
C LEU A 22 -0.94 -15.28 -17.80
N GLY A 23 -1.65 -15.42 -18.92
CA GLY A 23 -3.05 -15.83 -18.93
C GLY A 23 -4.01 -14.94 -18.13
N GLY A 24 -3.75 -13.62 -18.05
CA GLY A 24 -4.61 -12.70 -17.29
C GLY A 24 -4.14 -12.44 -15.85
N GLN A 25 -3.08 -13.11 -15.39
CA GLN A 25 -2.60 -13.01 -14.01
C GLN A 25 -1.11 -12.71 -13.95
N TYR A 26 -0.70 -11.98 -12.91
CA TYR A 26 0.69 -11.81 -12.56
C TYR A 26 1.21 -12.99 -11.74
N VAL A 27 2.32 -13.56 -12.18
CA VAL A 27 3.01 -14.68 -11.55
C VAL A 27 4.39 -14.23 -11.09
N TYR A 28 4.72 -14.49 -9.83
CA TYR A 28 6.05 -14.22 -9.29
C TYR A 28 7.07 -15.17 -9.93
N VAL A 29 8.16 -14.61 -10.44
CA VAL A 29 9.29 -15.37 -10.99
C VAL A 29 10.54 -14.86 -10.29
N VAL A 30 10.91 -15.50 -9.18
CA VAL A 30 11.95 -15.00 -8.28
C VAL A 30 13.08 -16.05 -8.16
N PRO A 31 14.03 -16.10 -9.12
CA PRO A 31 15.19 -16.95 -9.02
C PRO A 31 16.13 -16.47 -7.90
N ASN A 32 16.69 -17.40 -7.12
CA ASN A 32 17.63 -17.09 -6.03
C ASN A 32 18.81 -16.23 -6.50
N GLN A 33 19.34 -16.51 -7.69
CA GLN A 33 20.46 -15.75 -8.27
C GLN A 33 20.16 -14.25 -8.44
N ILE A 34 18.92 -13.91 -8.83
CA ILE A 34 18.50 -12.52 -9.01
C ILE A 34 18.36 -11.86 -7.63
N VAL A 35 17.78 -12.56 -6.67
CA VAL A 35 17.65 -12.07 -5.28
C VAL A 35 19.01 -11.77 -4.68
N ASP A 36 19.96 -12.71 -4.76
CA ASP A 36 21.30 -12.56 -4.19
C ASP A 36 22.07 -11.41 -4.86
N ALA A 37 21.93 -11.26 -6.18
CA ALA A 37 22.54 -10.16 -6.92
C ALA A 37 21.99 -8.79 -6.48
N HIS A 38 20.68 -8.67 -6.23
CA HIS A 38 20.10 -7.44 -5.70
C HIS A 38 20.52 -7.19 -4.24
N LEU A 39 20.49 -8.21 -3.38
CA LEU A 39 20.90 -8.11 -1.99
C LEU A 39 22.36 -7.69 -1.82
N THR A 40 23.26 -8.19 -2.67
CA THR A 40 24.68 -7.81 -2.65
C THR A 40 24.90 -6.34 -3.01
N LYS A 41 24.02 -5.76 -3.85
CA LYS A 41 24.07 -4.34 -4.21
C LYS A 41 23.55 -3.40 -3.10
N LEU A 42 22.84 -3.93 -2.10
CA LEU A 42 22.40 -3.13 -0.95
C LEU A 42 23.58 -2.86 -0.02
N THR A 43 24.18 -1.68 -0.14
CA THR A 43 25.42 -1.33 0.57
C THR A 43 25.22 -0.88 2.02
N LYS A 44 24.04 -0.37 2.40
CA LYS A 44 23.71 -0.04 3.80
C LYS A 44 22.23 -0.22 4.09
N LYS A 45 21.91 -0.88 5.22
CA LYS A 45 20.57 -0.84 5.82
C LYS A 45 20.48 0.45 6.63
N GLY A 46 19.52 1.31 6.30
CA GLY A 46 19.18 2.48 7.12
C GLY A 46 18.60 2.08 8.49
N PRO A 47 18.24 3.06 9.34
CA PRO A 47 17.55 2.78 10.60
C PRO A 47 16.28 1.96 10.34
N GLN A 48 16.05 0.93 11.14
CA GLN A 48 14.87 0.07 11.03
C GLN A 48 13.78 0.54 12.00
N VAL A 49 12.55 0.58 11.50
CA VAL A 49 11.36 0.86 12.32
C VAL A 49 10.98 -0.41 13.09
N VAL A 50 10.70 -0.26 14.38
CA VAL A 50 10.19 -1.32 15.27
C VAL A 50 8.70 -1.08 15.49
N PRO A 51 7.78 -1.79 14.81
CA PRO A 51 6.35 -1.53 14.87
C PRO A 51 5.76 -1.57 16.28
N GLU A 52 6.31 -2.42 17.16
CA GLU A 52 5.86 -2.61 18.54
C GLU A 52 6.09 -1.38 19.42
N LYS A 53 6.99 -0.48 19.00
CA LYS A 53 7.32 0.78 19.69
C LYS A 53 6.56 1.98 19.12
N LEU A 54 5.74 1.78 18.09
CA LEU A 54 4.96 2.85 17.48
C LEU A 54 3.67 3.07 18.28
N HIS A 55 3.72 3.97 19.26
CA HIS A 55 2.52 4.43 19.98
C HIS A 55 1.75 5.46 19.15
N TRP A 56 0.93 4.96 18.23
CA TRP A 56 0.12 5.78 17.34
C TRP A 56 -1.23 5.14 17.08
N ALA A 57 -2.27 5.97 16.94
CA ALA A 57 -3.60 5.54 16.54
C ALA A 57 -4.10 6.45 15.40
N PRO A 58 -4.86 5.90 14.43
CA PRO A 58 -5.49 6.72 13.40
C PRO A 58 -6.38 7.79 14.02
N LEU A 59 -6.35 9.00 13.45
CA LEU A 59 -7.28 10.04 13.83
C LEU A 59 -8.67 9.68 13.31
N HIS A 60 -9.59 9.41 14.22
CA HIS A 60 -10.99 9.20 13.90
C HIS A 60 -11.68 10.56 13.89
N LEU A 61 -11.74 11.18 12.71
CA LEU A 61 -12.63 12.31 12.50
C LEU A 61 -14.02 11.74 12.34
N ASP A 62 -14.77 11.63 13.44
CA ASP A 62 -16.23 11.57 13.37
C ASP A 62 -16.68 12.92 12.81
N ILE A 63 -16.61 13.05 11.48
CA ILE A 63 -17.39 14.05 10.76
C ILE A 63 -18.83 13.61 11.01
N LYS A 64 -19.39 14.01 12.16
CA LYS A 64 -20.83 14.13 12.31
C LYS A 64 -21.24 14.92 11.08
N ARG A 65 -21.90 14.26 10.13
CA ARG A 65 -22.70 14.96 9.13
C ARG A 65 -23.56 15.88 9.97
N ASP A 66 -23.18 17.16 9.99
CA ASP A 66 -23.92 18.14 10.75
C ASP A 66 -25.35 18.02 10.27
N LYS A 67 -26.29 17.78 11.18
CA LYS A 67 -27.71 17.71 10.83
C LYS A 67 -28.16 19.03 10.19
N TRP A 68 -27.40 20.10 10.41
CA TRP A 68 -27.58 21.42 9.81
C TRP A 68 -26.72 21.69 8.57
N SER A 69 -25.95 20.72 8.09
CA SER A 69 -25.23 20.89 6.82
C SER A 69 -26.24 21.09 5.69
N LEU A 70 -25.97 22.06 4.81
CA LEU A 70 -26.86 22.43 3.70
C LEU A 70 -27.25 21.24 2.80
N LYS A 71 -26.44 20.17 2.77
CA LYS A 71 -26.71 18.94 2.02
C LYS A 71 -27.67 17.97 2.73
N ALA A 72 -27.84 18.07 4.05
CA ALA A 72 -28.80 17.27 4.81
C ALA A 72 -30.23 17.81 4.66
N MET A 73 -30.40 19.15 4.68
CA MET A 73 -31.71 19.81 4.51
C MET A 73 -32.32 19.63 3.12
N THR A 74 -31.54 19.27 2.10
CA THR A 74 -32.07 18.95 0.76
C THR A 74 -32.61 17.53 0.67
N ALA A 75 -32.15 16.60 1.52
CA ALA A 75 -32.65 15.23 1.53
C ALA A 75 -34.04 15.12 2.19
N ASP A 76 -34.33 15.94 3.20
CA ASP A 76 -35.64 15.97 3.89
C ASP A 76 -36.74 16.72 3.12
N LYS A 77 -36.46 17.24 1.91
CA LYS A 77 -37.43 17.99 1.08
C LYS A 77 -37.97 17.20 -0.11
N GLU A 78 -37.51 15.98 -0.33
CA GLU A 78 -37.96 15.11 -1.43
C GLU A 78 -38.87 13.95 -1.00
N ASP A 79 -39.32 13.91 0.27
CA ASP A 79 -40.35 12.99 0.78
C ASP A 79 -41.71 13.69 1.00
#